data_AF-A0A5E4WW53-F1
#
_entry.id   AF-A0A5E4WW53-F1
#
_cell.length_a   1.000
_cell.length_b   1.000
_cell.length_c   1.000
_cell.angle_alpha   90.00
_cell.angle_beta   90.00
_cell.angle_gamma   90.00
#
_symmetry.space_group_name_H-M   'P 1'
#
loop_
_entity.id
_entity.type
_entity.pdbx_description
1 polymer ?
#
loop_
_entity_poly.entity_id
_entity_poly.type
_entity_poly.pdbx_seq_one_letter_code
_entity_poly.pdbx_strand_id
1 'polypeptide(L)'
;MTPGKLNKILQGQTALARKVFEVVPIKEAWPASQIRHSLKEVERSNADLHTVRGCLATLREIGLVREPEPGCFQRHAIRTPQPTPKKEIITMHKTAVAPQAVQSAAPASAAPASKSPLEILGNLSSQITALADDFSTRLKQLAAQVEEAALTIEQEQEGNAQSLEKLKQLQSILKSL
;
A
#
# COMPACT_ATOMS: atom_id res chain seq x y z
N MET A 1 -10.89 -4.45 17.16
CA MET A 1 -9.64 -5.15 16.81
C MET A 1 -9.00 -5.69 18.08
N THR A 2 -8.38 -6.87 18.04
CA THR A 2 -7.50 -7.32 19.12
C THR A 2 -6.10 -6.72 18.90
N PRO A 3 -5.32 -6.41 19.94
CA PRO A 3 -4.00 -5.78 19.79
C PRO A 3 -3.03 -6.65 18.97
N GLY A 4 -3.13 -7.99 19.08
CA GLY A 4 -2.35 -8.91 18.25
C GLY A 4 -2.67 -8.85 16.75
N LYS A 5 -3.93 -8.58 16.37
CA LYS A 5 -4.32 -8.42 14.97
C LYS A 5 -3.84 -7.08 14.41
N LEU A 6 -3.82 -6.03 15.22
CA LEU A 6 -3.26 -4.73 14.84
C LEU A 6 -1.76 -4.83 14.54
N ASN A 7 -0.98 -5.43 15.44
CA ASN A 7 0.47 -5.54 15.25
C ASN A 7 0.84 -6.33 13.98
N LYS A 8 0.11 -7.42 13.68
CA LYS A 8 0.31 -8.17 12.42
C LYS A 8 0.03 -7.31 11.19
N ILE A 9 -1.04 -6.50 11.22
CA ILE A 9 -1.38 -5.63 10.08
C ILE A 9 -0.37 -4.48 9.95
N LEU A 10 0.06 -3.89 11.07
CA LEU A 10 1.11 -2.86 11.06
C LEU A 10 2.45 -3.42 10.55
N GLN A 11 2.81 -4.66 10.90
CA GLN A 11 4.00 -5.34 10.38
C GLN A 11 3.97 -5.57 8.86
N GLY A 12 2.78 -5.65 8.25
CA GLY A 12 2.61 -5.70 6.80
C GLY A 12 2.67 -4.35 6.09
N GLN A 13 2.67 -3.23 6.83
CA GLN A 13 2.73 -1.88 6.27
C GLN A 13 4.15 -1.37 6.06
N THR A 14 4.28 -0.37 5.17
CA THR A 14 5.52 0.38 4.98
C THR A 14 5.93 1.13 6.25
N ALA A 15 7.23 1.36 6.42
CA ALA A 15 7.76 2.09 7.58
C ALA A 15 7.11 3.48 7.72
N LEU A 16 6.85 4.16 6.59
CA LEU A 16 6.18 5.44 6.58
C LEU A 16 4.72 5.35 7.05
N ALA A 17 3.96 4.34 6.61
CA ALA A 17 2.57 4.17 7.04
C ALA A 17 2.45 3.85 8.54
N ARG A 18 3.41 3.11 9.14
CA ARG A 18 3.46 2.90 10.60
C ARG A 18 3.65 4.20 11.36
N LYS A 19 4.61 5.02 10.91
CA LYS A 19 4.89 6.34 11.48
C LYS A 19 3.69 7.29 11.35
N VAL A 20 3.06 7.32 10.16
CA VAL A 20 1.82 8.09 9.96
C VAL A 20 0.73 7.60 10.91
N PHE A 21 0.54 6.29 11.03
CA PHE A 21 -0.41 5.72 11.97
C PHE A 21 -0.11 6.17 13.40
N GLU A 22 1.14 6.22 13.85
CA GLU A 22 1.54 6.66 15.19
C GLU A 22 1.26 8.14 15.50
N VAL A 23 1.04 8.97 14.47
CA VAL A 23 0.82 10.41 14.60
C VAL A 23 -0.66 10.81 14.49
N VAL A 24 -1.50 10.04 13.79
CA VAL A 24 -2.93 10.38 13.60
C VAL A 24 -3.68 10.39 14.95
N PRO A 25 -4.52 11.35 15.33
CA PRO A 25 -5.16 11.30 16.64
C PRO A 25 -6.23 10.20 16.76
N ILE A 26 -6.49 9.78 18.00
CA ILE A 26 -7.52 8.79 18.34
C ILE A 26 -8.88 9.47 18.60
N LYS A 27 -8.89 10.67 19.19
CA LYS A 27 -10.11 11.35 19.67
C LYS A 27 -10.69 12.36 18.68
N GLU A 28 -9.84 13.06 17.93
CA GLU A 28 -10.23 14.14 17.01
C GLU A 28 -9.78 13.79 15.58
N ALA A 29 -10.57 14.17 14.58
CA ALA A 29 -10.22 13.98 13.19
C ALA A 29 -9.34 15.12 12.71
N TRP A 30 -8.19 14.81 12.11
CA TRP A 30 -7.24 15.82 11.63
C TRP A 30 -7.11 15.82 10.11
N PRO A 31 -6.96 17.00 9.48
CA PRO A 31 -6.66 17.08 8.07
C PRO A 31 -5.27 16.52 7.75
N ALA A 32 -5.10 15.98 6.54
CA ALA A 32 -3.83 15.41 6.08
C ALA A 32 -2.64 16.39 6.19
N SER A 33 -2.88 17.69 6.04
CA SER A 33 -1.87 18.75 6.19
C SER A 33 -1.34 18.86 7.62
N GLN A 34 -2.22 18.73 8.61
CA GLN A 34 -1.89 18.78 10.03
C GLN A 34 -1.14 17.51 10.44
N ILE A 35 -1.59 16.34 9.97
CA ILE A 35 -0.91 15.06 10.21
C ILE A 35 0.53 15.08 9.66
N ARG A 36 0.73 15.66 8.47
CA ARG A 36 2.08 15.85 7.89
C ARG A 36 2.94 16.76 8.75
N HIS A 37 2.38 17.86 9.29
CA HIS A 37 3.14 18.77 10.15
C HIS A 37 3.58 18.07 11.43
N SER A 38 2.67 17.36 12.11
CA SER A 38 3.01 16.58 13.29
C SER A 38 3.97 15.42 13.00
N LEU A 39 3.91 14.81 11.80
CA LEU A 39 4.86 13.78 11.39
C LEU A 39 6.29 14.34 11.24
N LYS A 40 6.40 15.57 10.74
CA LYS A 40 7.68 16.27 10.64
C LYS A 40 8.25 16.61 12.02
N GLU A 41 7.41 17.00 12.97
CA GLU A 41 7.83 17.35 14.34
C GLU A 41 8.23 16.13 15.18
N VAL A 42 7.40 15.08 15.18
CA VAL A 42 7.59 13.90 16.04
C VAL A 42 8.65 12.95 15.47
N GLU A 43 8.56 12.66 14.17
CA GLU A 43 9.31 11.57 13.54
C GLU A 43 10.44 12.08 12.63
N ARG A 44 10.65 13.41 12.58
CA ARG A 44 11.64 14.11 11.73
C ARG A 44 11.61 13.67 10.27
N SER A 45 10.45 13.21 9.80
CA SER A 45 10.29 12.65 8.46
C SER A 45 9.73 13.71 7.52
N ASN A 46 10.47 14.04 6.45
CA ASN A 46 10.06 15.00 5.42
C ASN A 46 9.28 14.30 4.29
N ALA A 47 8.24 13.54 4.64
CA ALA A 47 7.38 12.92 3.64
C ALA A 47 6.48 13.96 2.95
N ASP A 48 6.34 13.86 1.63
CA ASP A 48 5.46 14.74 0.87
C ASP A 48 3.97 14.50 1.20
N LEU A 49 3.15 15.54 1.07
CA LEU A 49 1.71 15.49 1.33
C LEU A 49 1.00 14.48 0.43
N HIS A 50 1.43 14.31 -0.82
CA HIS A 50 0.87 13.30 -1.72
C HIS A 50 1.12 11.89 -1.18
N THR A 51 2.34 11.60 -0.74
CA THR A 51 2.72 10.32 -0.15
C THR A 51 1.96 10.06 1.15
N VAL A 52 1.82 11.07 2.02
CA VAL A 52 1.05 10.96 3.27
C VAL A 52 -0.42 10.67 2.97
N ARG A 53 -1.03 11.33 1.98
CA ARG A 53 -2.40 11.03 1.54
C ARG A 53 -2.54 9.61 1.01
N GLY A 54 -1.58 9.15 0.20
CA GLY A 54 -1.55 7.77 -0.28
C GLY A 54 -1.49 6.76 0.87
N CYS A 55 -0.62 7.00 1.87
CA CYS A 55 -0.55 6.16 3.07
C CYS A 55 -1.83 6.21 3.92
N LEU A 56 -2.49 7.37 4.02
CA LEU A 56 -3.76 7.49 4.74
C LEU A 56 -4.89 6.75 4.03
N ALA A 57 -4.90 6.77 2.68
CA ALA A 57 -5.85 6.00 1.88
C ALA A 57 -5.66 4.49 2.08
N THR A 58 -4.43 3.99 2.03
CA THR A 58 -4.17 2.56 2.28
C THR A 58 -4.49 2.16 3.71
N LEU A 59 -4.18 2.99 4.71
CA LEU A 59 -4.56 2.75 6.10
C LEU A 59 -6.08 2.76 6.33
N ARG A 60 -6.83 3.54 5.52
CA ARG A 60 -8.30 3.54 5.50
C ARG A 60 -8.85 2.26 4.89
N GLU A 61 -8.35 1.83 3.74
CA GLU A 61 -8.78 0.60 3.07
C GLU A 61 -8.65 -0.64 3.96
N ILE A 62 -7.61 -0.66 4.79
CA ILE A 62 -7.31 -1.77 5.69
C ILE A 62 -8.09 -1.64 7.02
N GLY A 63 -8.79 -0.53 7.22
CA GLY A 63 -9.66 -0.30 8.37
C GLY A 63 -8.91 0.07 9.66
N LEU A 64 -7.70 0.63 9.55
CA LEU A 64 -6.93 1.15 10.70
C LEU A 64 -7.26 2.62 11.00
N VAL A 65 -7.65 3.38 9.97
CA VAL A 65 -8.00 4.79 10.05
C VAL A 65 -9.40 5.01 9.46
N ARG A 66 -10.21 5.85 10.09
CA ARG A 66 -11.50 6.33 9.57
C ARG A 66 -11.35 7.72 8.99
N GLU A 67 -12.16 7.99 7.99
CA GLU A 67 -12.34 9.31 7.39
C GLU A 67 -13.78 9.77 7.70
N PRO A 68 -14.03 10.41 8.86
CA PRO A 68 -15.37 10.86 9.24
C PRO A 68 -15.88 12.01 8.35
N GLU A 69 -14.97 12.85 7.86
CA GLU A 69 -15.24 13.94 6.92
C GLU A 69 -14.19 13.88 5.80
N PRO A 70 -14.54 14.16 4.53
CA PRO A 70 -13.59 14.14 3.43
C PRO A 70 -12.33 14.96 3.74
N GLY A 71 -11.19 14.28 3.78
CA GLY A 71 -9.89 14.89 4.07
C GLY A 71 -9.47 14.94 5.54
N CYS A 72 -10.35 14.55 6.47
CA CYS A 72 -10.06 14.46 7.91
C CYS A 72 -9.93 12.99 8.34
N PHE A 73 -8.86 12.65 9.06
CA PHE A 73 -8.52 11.27 9.40
C PHE A 73 -8.44 11.07 10.93
N GLN A 74 -8.93 9.92 11.39
CA GLN A 74 -8.96 9.53 12.80
C GLN A 74 -8.61 8.04 12.96
N ARG A 75 -7.80 7.67 13.95
CA ARG A 75 -7.49 6.25 14.22
C ARG A 75 -8.73 5.48 14.69
N HIS A 76 -8.88 4.24 14.24
CA HIS A 76 -9.85 3.32 14.83
C HIS A 76 -9.46 3.03 16.28
N ALA A 77 -10.33 3.39 17.23
CA ALA A 77 -10.17 2.97 18.62
C ALA A 77 -10.21 1.43 18.71
N ILE A 78 -9.05 0.84 18.94
CA ILE A 78 -8.95 -0.55 19.41
C ILE A 78 -9.56 -0.55 20.80
N ARG A 79 -10.66 -1.27 20.98
CA ARG A 79 -11.30 -1.50 22.28
C ARG A 79 -10.33 -2.23 23.21
N THR A 80 -9.44 -1.49 23.86
CA THR A 80 -8.92 -1.86 25.17
C THR A 80 -10.08 -1.72 26.17
N PRO A 81 -10.36 -2.74 27.00
CA PRO A 81 -11.35 -2.59 28.05
C PRO A 81 -10.80 -1.69 29.17
N GLN A 82 -11.66 -0.77 29.62
CA GLN A 82 -11.74 -0.15 30.96
C GLN A 82 -11.05 1.22 31.18
N PRO A 83 -11.57 2.10 32.08
CA PRO A 83 -12.92 2.30 32.61
C PRO A 83 -13.51 3.68 32.22
N THR A 84 -14.84 3.76 32.16
CA THR A 84 -15.60 5.02 32.17
C THR A 84 -15.31 5.88 33.41
N PRO A 85 -15.49 7.21 33.31
CA PRO A 85 -16.44 7.85 34.21
C PRO A 85 -17.52 8.66 33.47
N LYS A 86 -18.66 8.74 34.15
CA LYS A 86 -20.01 9.11 33.72
C LYS A 86 -20.29 10.62 33.73
N LYS A 87 -21.30 11.04 32.95
CA LYS A 87 -22.46 11.86 33.36
C LYS A 87 -23.44 11.90 32.16
N GLU A 88 -24.57 11.17 32.17
CA GLU A 88 -25.88 11.51 32.76
C GLU A 88 -26.31 12.96 32.42
N ILE A 89 -27.48 13.23 31.83
CA ILE A 89 -28.80 13.06 32.45
C ILE A 89 -29.96 13.12 31.40
N ILE A 90 -30.78 12.05 31.39
CA ILE A 90 -32.26 11.95 31.50
C ILE A 90 -33.21 12.63 30.47
N THR A 91 -34.12 11.85 29.86
CA THR A 91 -35.59 12.00 30.02
C THR A 91 -36.31 10.66 29.76
N MET A 92 -37.16 10.30 30.72
CA MET A 92 -37.94 9.07 30.85
C MET A 92 -39.31 9.19 30.15
N HIS A 93 -39.83 8.07 29.63
CA HIS A 93 -41.22 7.61 29.79
C HIS A 93 -41.19 6.07 29.73
N LYS A 94 -41.41 5.33 30.85
CA LYS A 94 -42.65 4.60 31.25
C LYS A 94 -43.35 3.90 30.07
N THR A 95 -43.83 2.66 30.06
CA THR A 95 -44.20 1.59 31.01
C THR A 95 -44.59 0.40 30.08
N ALA A 96 -44.17 -0.86 30.24
CA ALA A 96 -44.90 -1.90 30.99
C ALA A 96 -44.24 -3.31 30.82
N VAL A 97 -44.29 -4.06 31.91
CA VAL A 97 -44.19 -5.53 32.19
C VAL A 97 -45.09 -6.37 31.26
N ALA A 98 -44.93 -7.66 30.89
CA ALA A 98 -43.90 -8.73 30.90
C ALA A 98 -44.45 -9.91 30.02
N PRO A 99 -44.10 -11.20 30.22
CA PRO A 99 -43.28 -12.03 29.33
C PRO A 99 -44.05 -13.14 28.56
N GLN A 100 -43.49 -13.67 27.46
CA GLN A 100 -43.78 -15.06 27.04
C GLN A 100 -42.75 -15.65 26.06
N ALA A 101 -42.23 -16.80 26.50
CA ALA A 101 -41.84 -18.04 25.83
C ALA A 101 -41.31 -18.07 24.37
N VAL A 102 -40.16 -18.74 24.29
CA VAL A 102 -39.54 -19.54 23.22
C VAL A 102 -40.43 -19.99 22.05
N GLN A 103 -39.90 -19.88 20.82
CA GLN A 103 -39.83 -21.01 19.88
C GLN A 103 -38.90 -20.72 18.69
N SER A 104 -37.98 -21.64 18.47
CA SER A 104 -37.09 -21.77 17.32
C SER A 104 -37.86 -22.10 16.05
N ALA A 105 -37.48 -21.50 14.92
CA ALA A 105 -37.42 -22.18 13.62
C ALA A 105 -36.63 -21.31 12.64
N ALA A 106 -35.39 -21.74 12.35
CA ALA A 106 -34.60 -21.24 11.24
C ALA A 106 -35.16 -21.79 9.91
N PRO A 107 -34.96 -21.04 8.82
CA PRO A 107 -34.30 -21.59 7.65
C PRO A 107 -32.96 -20.86 7.48
N ALA A 108 -31.87 -21.60 7.67
CA ALA A 108 -30.54 -21.09 7.43
C ALA A 108 -30.37 -20.79 5.94
N SER A 109 -30.35 -19.51 5.61
CA SER A 109 -29.87 -19.00 4.35
C SER A 109 -28.42 -19.43 4.14
N ALA A 110 -28.12 -19.97 2.95
CA ALA A 110 -26.79 -20.38 2.54
C ALA A 110 -25.81 -19.20 2.65
N ALA A 111 -24.92 -19.27 3.64
CA ALA A 111 -23.78 -18.37 3.72
C ALA A 111 -22.67 -18.86 2.78
N PRO A 112 -22.08 -17.98 1.95
CA PRO A 112 -20.97 -18.36 1.08
C PRO A 112 -19.77 -18.78 1.94
N ALA A 113 -19.19 -19.93 1.63
CA ALA A 113 -18.03 -20.47 2.32
C ALA A 113 -16.86 -19.46 2.27
N SER A 114 -16.52 -18.88 3.43
CA SER A 114 -15.28 -18.14 3.59
C SER A 114 -14.12 -19.11 3.41
N LYS A 115 -13.31 -18.91 2.37
CA LYS A 115 -12.15 -19.75 2.00
C LYS A 115 -11.34 -20.15 3.23
N SER A 116 -10.95 -21.42 3.31
CA SER A 116 -10.19 -21.92 4.44
C SER A 116 -8.84 -21.19 4.55
N PRO A 117 -8.30 -20.92 5.76
CA PRO A 117 -7.01 -20.25 5.92
C PRO A 117 -5.86 -20.93 5.16
N LEU A 118 -5.93 -22.26 4.98
CA LEU A 118 -4.96 -23.03 4.20
C LEU A 118 -5.08 -22.75 2.69
N GLU A 119 -6.28 -22.60 2.15
CA GLU A 119 -6.47 -22.17 0.75
C GLU A 119 -5.89 -20.78 0.48
N ILE A 120 -6.04 -19.85 1.43
CA ILE A 120 -5.47 -18.50 1.31
C ILE A 120 -3.94 -18.57 1.26
N LEU A 121 -3.32 -19.39 2.11
CA LEU A 121 -1.87 -19.60 2.11
C LEU A 121 -1.40 -20.27 0.82
N GLY A 122 -2.10 -21.29 0.34
CA GLY A 122 -1.78 -21.96 -0.93
C GLY A 122 -1.87 -21.02 -2.13
N ASN A 123 -2.89 -20.16 -2.16
CA ASN A 123 -3.02 -19.13 -3.18
C ASN A 123 -1.91 -18.07 -3.07
N LEU A 124 -1.53 -17.66 -1.86
CA LEU A 124 -0.45 -16.70 -1.66
C LEU A 124 0.91 -17.29 -2.09
N SER A 125 1.20 -18.54 -1.75
CA SER A 125 2.43 -19.21 -2.21
C SER A 125 2.47 -19.35 -3.73
N SER A 126 1.35 -19.70 -4.36
CA SER A 126 1.27 -19.77 -5.82
C SER A 126 1.53 -18.42 -6.49
N GLN A 127 0.98 -17.33 -5.93
CA GLN A 127 1.22 -15.97 -6.43
C GLN A 127 2.69 -15.54 -6.26
N ILE A 128 3.34 -15.91 -5.15
CA ILE A 128 4.76 -15.61 -4.93
C ILE A 128 5.62 -16.34 -5.96
N THR A 129 5.37 -17.62 -6.23
CA THR A 129 6.12 -18.38 -7.23
C THR A 129 5.90 -17.81 -8.63
N ALA A 130 4.66 -17.50 -9.01
CA ALA A 130 4.37 -16.89 -10.31
C ALA A 130 5.10 -15.54 -10.49
N LEU A 131 5.13 -14.69 -9.46
CA LEU A 131 5.88 -13.44 -9.48
C LEU A 131 7.39 -13.66 -9.62
N ALA A 132 7.94 -14.70 -8.99
CA ALA A 132 9.36 -15.03 -9.12
C ALA A 132 9.69 -15.49 -10.56
N ASP A 133 8.83 -16.29 -11.17
CA ASP A 133 8.98 -16.75 -12.55
C ASP A 133 8.89 -15.58 -13.55
N ASP A 134 7.93 -14.67 -13.35
CA ASP A 134 7.78 -13.47 -14.16
C ASP A 134 9.01 -12.56 -14.06
N PHE A 135 9.52 -12.36 -12.84
CA PHE A 135 10.71 -11.55 -12.61
C PHE A 135 11.94 -12.16 -13.27
N SER A 136 12.15 -13.48 -13.11
CA SER A 136 13.24 -14.23 -13.75
C SER A 136 13.18 -14.10 -15.28
N THR A 137 11.99 -14.23 -15.86
CA THR A 137 11.77 -14.11 -17.29
C THR A 137 12.09 -12.70 -17.79
N ARG A 138 11.58 -11.66 -17.11
CA ARG A 138 11.86 -10.25 -17.45
C ARG A 138 13.34 -9.92 -17.33
N LEU A 139 14.02 -10.44 -16.30
CA LEU A 139 15.44 -10.19 -16.10
C LEU A 139 16.28 -10.80 -17.23
N LYS A 140 15.95 -12.03 -17.67
CA LYS A 140 16.60 -12.67 -18.83
C LYS A 140 16.35 -11.90 -20.12
N GLN A 141 15.11 -11.43 -20.34
CA GLN A 141 14.79 -10.63 -21.50
C GLN A 141 15.58 -9.32 -21.53
N LEU A 142 15.69 -8.63 -20.38
CA LEU A 142 16.47 -7.40 -20.28
C LEU A 142 17.95 -7.66 -20.56
N ALA A 143 18.52 -8.76 -20.06
CA ALA A 143 19.90 -9.14 -20.36
C ALA A 143 20.11 -9.36 -21.87
N ALA A 144 19.21 -10.09 -22.53
CA ALA A 144 19.27 -10.30 -23.98
C ALA A 144 19.20 -8.99 -24.78
N GLN A 145 18.36 -8.03 -24.34
CA GLN A 145 18.27 -6.71 -24.97
C GLN A 145 19.57 -5.90 -24.81
N VAL A 146 20.27 -6.02 -23.68
CA VAL A 146 21.56 -5.37 -23.46
C VAL A 146 22.63 -5.97 -24.38
N GLU A 147 22.64 -7.29 -24.53
CA GLU A 147 23.56 -7.98 -25.45
C GLU A 147 23.31 -7.57 -26.91
N GLU A 148 22.06 -7.50 -27.34
CA GLU A 148 21.68 -7.06 -28.69
C GLU A 148 22.03 -5.59 -28.95
N ALA A 149 21.78 -4.72 -27.97
CA ALA A 149 22.16 -3.31 -28.06
C ALA A 149 23.69 -3.14 -28.16
N ALA A 150 24.45 -3.93 -27.40
CA ALA A 150 25.91 -3.91 -27.46
C ALA A 150 26.42 -4.33 -28.85
N LEU A 151 25.85 -5.40 -29.43
CA LEU A 151 26.21 -5.86 -30.77
C LEU A 151 25.88 -4.80 -31.85
N THR A 152 24.72 -4.14 -31.72
CA THR A 152 24.31 -3.08 -32.65
C THR A 152 25.26 -1.89 -32.59
N ILE A 153 25.65 -1.45 -31.38
CA ILE A 153 26.61 -0.34 -31.20
C ILE A 153 27.97 -0.69 -31.81
N GLU A 154 28.45 -1.92 -31.63
CA GLU A 154 29.73 -2.35 -32.22
C GLU A 154 29.69 -2.32 -33.75
N GLN A 155 28.60 -2.81 -34.36
CA GLN A 155 28.39 -2.76 -35.81
C GLN A 155 28.33 -1.31 -36.34
N GLU A 156 27.63 -0.42 -35.62
CA GLU A 156 27.57 1.00 -35.98
C GLU A 156 28.95 1.67 -35.88
N GLN A 157 29.73 1.35 -34.84
CA GLN A 157 31.08 1.88 -34.68
C GLN A 157 32.02 1.41 -35.79
N GLU A 158 31.98 0.14 -36.15
CA GLU A 158 32.79 -0.39 -37.25
C GLU A 158 32.41 0.24 -38.60
N GLY A 159 31.11 0.34 -38.89
CA GLY A 159 30.62 1.01 -40.11
C GLY A 159 30.99 2.50 -40.18
N ASN A 160 30.92 3.21 -39.05
CA ASN A 160 31.35 4.60 -38.96
C ASN A 160 32.87 4.75 -39.14
N ALA A 161 33.67 3.86 -38.57
CA ALA A 161 35.13 3.86 -38.75
C ALA A 161 35.52 3.69 -40.22
N GLN A 162 34.91 2.71 -40.91
CA GLN A 162 35.13 2.49 -42.34
C GLN A 162 34.70 3.70 -43.19
N SER A 163 33.58 4.33 -42.85
CA SER A 163 33.08 5.52 -43.54
C SER A 163 34.02 6.72 -43.35
N LEU A 164 34.53 6.92 -42.14
CA LEU A 164 35.51 7.96 -41.84
C LEU A 164 36.84 7.75 -42.60
N GLU A 165 37.30 6.51 -42.73
CA GLU A 165 38.49 6.21 -43.54
C GLU A 165 38.29 6.56 -45.01
N LYS A 166 37.15 6.17 -45.61
CA LYS A 166 36.81 6.54 -46.98
C LYS A 166 36.74 8.05 -47.17
N LEU A 167 36.14 8.78 -46.23
CA LEU A 167 36.10 10.24 -46.27
C LEU A 167 37.51 10.87 -46.21
N LYS A 168 38.41 10.34 -45.37
CA LYS A 168 39.80 10.79 -45.32
C LYS A 168 40.55 10.51 -46.63
N GLN A 169 40.32 9.34 -47.24
CA GLN A 169 40.90 8.99 -48.55
C GLN A 169 40.43 9.96 -49.63
N LEU A 170 39.12 10.23 -49.71
CA LEU A 170 38.56 11.22 -50.64
C LEU A 170 39.13 12.61 -50.41
N GLN A 171 39.24 13.05 -49.15
CA GLN A 171 39.84 14.34 -48.82
C GLN A 171 41.31 14.40 -49.26
N SER A 172 42.08 13.32 -49.10
CA SER A 172 43.46 13.26 -49.55
C SER A 172 43.58 13.38 -51.06
N ILE A 173 42.73 12.66 -51.81
CA ILE A 173 42.71 12.72 -53.28
C ILE A 173 42.38 14.14 -53.74
N LEU A 174 41.34 14.76 -53.16
CA LEU A 174 40.93 16.13 -53.50
C LEU A 174 42.01 17.17 -53.17
N LYS A 175 42.80 16.98 -52.12
CA LYS A 175 43.94 17.85 -51.79
C LYS A 175 45.14 17.66 -52.73
N SER A 176 45.22 16.53 -53.44
CA SER A 176 46.33 16.20 -54.33
C SER A 176 46.09 16.56 -55.80
N LEU A 177 44.88 17.03 -56.17
CA LEU A 177 44.57 17.66 -57.45
C LEU A 177 44.84 19.18 -57.38
#